data_AF-D2V994-F1
#
_entry.id   AF-D2V994-F1
#
_cell.length_a   1.000
_cell.length_b   1.000
_cell.length_c   1.000
_cell.angle_alpha   90.00
_cell.angle_beta   90.00
_cell.angle_gamma   90.00
#
_symmetry.space_group_name_H-M   'P 1'
#
loop_
_entity.id
_entity.type
_entity.pdbx_description
1 polymer ?
#
loop_
_entity_poly.entity_id
_entity_poly.type
_entity_poly.pdbx_seq_one_letter_code
_entity_poly.pdbx_strand_id
1 'polypeptide(L)'
;MIWNCRHGIGIPSTSQDQSFNRSHCHSSTFDIFQKMSQDHHHHASELQIIVSPETTTNTLTSDSHNPMITSHQTSNTESSTQPPLKKKTTFASRDEHIATTIAIQEDKTESTSIFSKTTSAQSLSSQTKLRIKTCCGIIKLNTMRLLSVVAMFVNSIAFIAIAAVVINSYTLQTSVDTDLLLNRGDLVSFTEKTECAVKLTAYENRTAYTESYYVNYQNVTNLLSTLKQVLPSKIYTLNGVDVPTKKMDDEILTLVGNGYGGQALNILKSSEYISQQVAYDTFLQSMLDYSNDMAESKNSYIFISSIVNLVLVVIALVVVVPTVFVVFAMAIKKEGNTSKKLKKATAFMLLDTMEDEVMKSKFKEFCKMEGHGIDLFHFIEKTVSYTHLCEKQNEMMDKLAKNKGDPKAVRDFEKEKYILAFEIFAEYLDEDIGEYPILVSGALHECLKNRIDDFSINEAETYLKENLFEDIQKEVAMTSLNDLHFKFKQFLMASKKLQVKTQQ
;
A
#
# COMPACT_ATOMS: atom_id res chain seq x y z
N MET A 1 -4.20 -72.20 -0.75
CA MET A 1 -5.19 -72.98 0.03
C MET A 1 -6.17 -71.99 0.65
N ILE A 2 -7.45 -72.17 0.36
CA ILE A 2 -8.57 -71.30 0.71
C ILE A 2 -9.01 -71.60 2.14
N TRP A 3 -9.25 -70.58 2.98
CA TRP A 3 -10.03 -70.75 4.21
C TRP A 3 -11.09 -69.64 4.33
N ASN A 4 -12.34 -70.10 4.28
CA ASN A 4 -13.57 -69.39 4.59
C ASN A 4 -13.72 -69.23 6.11
N CYS A 5 -14.34 -68.14 6.55
CA CYS A 5 -15.14 -68.17 7.79
C CYS A 5 -16.36 -67.25 7.65
N ARG A 6 -17.54 -67.86 7.82
CA ARG A 6 -18.89 -67.29 7.76
C ARG A 6 -19.64 -67.79 8.98
N HIS A 7 -20.24 -66.89 9.76
CA HIS A 7 -21.49 -66.98 10.58
C HIS A 7 -21.47 -65.75 11.52
N GLY A 8 -22.50 -64.91 11.68
CA GLY A 8 -23.92 -65.01 11.36
C GLY A 8 -24.76 -65.34 12.60
N ILE A 9 -25.15 -64.32 13.37
CA ILE A 9 -26.27 -64.39 14.34
C ILE A 9 -27.03 -63.08 14.24
N GLY A 10 -28.36 -63.16 14.13
CA GLY A 10 -29.27 -62.01 14.13
C GLY A 10 -30.54 -62.29 14.94
N ILE A 11 -31.42 -61.27 14.91
CA ILE A 11 -32.85 -61.21 15.31
C ILE A 11 -33.08 -60.77 16.79
N PRO A 12 -34.16 -60.02 17.16
CA PRO A 12 -35.28 -59.45 16.38
C PRO A 12 -35.56 -57.94 16.54
N SER A 13 -36.38 -57.47 15.60
CA SER A 13 -37.21 -56.28 15.60
C SER A 13 -38.44 -56.36 16.51
N THR A 14 -38.90 -55.22 17.01
CA THR A 14 -40.29 -54.99 17.41
C THR A 14 -40.79 -53.67 16.84
N SER A 15 -41.79 -53.78 15.98
CA SER A 15 -42.65 -52.75 15.42
C SER A 15 -43.78 -52.37 16.40
N GLN A 16 -44.18 -51.09 16.43
CA GLN A 16 -45.60 -50.77 16.57
C GLN A 16 -45.93 -49.41 15.94
N ASP A 17 -46.84 -49.46 14.98
CA ASP A 17 -47.53 -48.37 14.31
C ASP A 17 -48.36 -47.51 15.27
N GLN A 18 -48.53 -46.23 14.96
CA GLN A 18 -49.86 -45.67 14.72
C GLN A 18 -49.82 -44.31 14.00
N SER A 19 -50.64 -44.26 12.97
CA SER A 19 -51.06 -43.17 12.08
C SER A 19 -51.67 -41.94 12.78
N PHE A 20 -51.53 -40.72 12.22
CA PHE A 20 -52.59 -39.98 11.49
C PHE A 20 -52.22 -38.50 11.16
N ASN A 21 -52.58 -38.09 9.94
CA ASN A 21 -53.00 -36.76 9.43
C ASN A 21 -52.04 -35.55 9.20
N ARG A 22 -51.99 -35.19 7.90
CA ARG A 22 -52.12 -33.85 7.26
C ARG A 22 -51.84 -32.59 8.09
N SER A 23 -50.91 -31.77 7.62
CA SER A 23 -51.20 -30.44 7.02
C SER A 23 -49.94 -29.71 6.54
N HIS A 24 -50.12 -28.96 5.44
CA HIS A 24 -49.25 -27.94 4.83
C HIS A 24 -48.28 -27.18 5.76
N CYS A 25 -47.04 -26.94 5.30
CA CYS A 25 -46.55 -25.62 4.89
C CYS A 25 -45.02 -25.60 4.60
N HIS A 26 -44.69 -25.05 3.43
CA HIS A 26 -43.55 -24.18 3.10
C HIS A 26 -42.07 -24.55 3.34
N SER A 27 -41.30 -24.16 2.29
CA SER A 27 -39.88 -23.77 2.26
C SER A 27 -38.89 -24.89 1.92
N SER A 28 -38.50 -25.09 0.64
CA SER A 28 -37.65 -24.25 -0.21
C SER A 28 -36.35 -23.82 0.47
N THR A 29 -35.30 -24.64 0.37
CA THR A 29 -33.89 -24.26 0.07
C THR A 29 -32.97 -25.46 0.30
N PHE A 30 -32.85 -26.36 -0.68
CA PHE A 30 -31.74 -27.33 -0.71
C PHE A 30 -31.57 -27.90 -2.13
N ASP A 31 -31.18 -27.05 -3.08
CA ASP A 31 -30.88 -27.48 -4.46
C ASP A 31 -29.92 -26.53 -5.23
N ILE A 32 -28.91 -25.97 -4.56
CA ILE A 32 -27.87 -25.12 -5.20
C ILE A 32 -26.44 -25.45 -4.71
N PHE A 33 -26.10 -26.71 -4.44
CA PHE A 33 -24.69 -27.05 -4.12
C PHE A 33 -24.13 -28.29 -4.82
N GLN A 34 -24.75 -28.72 -5.92
CA GLN A 34 -24.27 -29.84 -6.72
C GLN A 34 -24.22 -29.55 -8.24
N LYS A 35 -23.90 -28.29 -8.61
CA LYS A 35 -23.75 -27.91 -10.04
C LYS A 35 -22.74 -26.79 -10.33
N MET A 36 -21.62 -26.73 -9.60
CA MET A 36 -20.47 -25.86 -9.91
C MET A 36 -19.13 -26.57 -9.71
N SER A 37 -18.97 -27.79 -10.23
CA SER A 37 -17.69 -28.52 -10.21
C SER A 37 -17.37 -29.21 -11.54
N GLN A 38 -17.80 -28.61 -12.65
CA GLN A 38 -17.42 -29.02 -14.01
C GLN A 38 -17.69 -27.82 -14.90
N ASP A 39 -16.66 -27.01 -15.14
CA ASP A 39 -16.42 -26.20 -16.36
C ASP A 39 -15.36 -25.14 -16.06
N HIS A 40 -14.08 -25.50 -16.28
CA HIS A 40 -13.09 -24.63 -16.92
C HIS A 40 -11.74 -25.35 -17.04
N HIS A 41 -11.64 -26.21 -18.06
CA HIS A 41 -10.39 -26.41 -18.79
C HIS A 41 -10.48 -25.59 -20.07
N HIS A 42 -9.65 -24.55 -20.18
CA HIS A 42 -8.96 -24.10 -21.41
C HIS A 42 -8.42 -22.68 -21.19
N HIS A 43 -7.13 -22.57 -20.88
CA HIS A 43 -6.19 -21.59 -21.45
C HIS A 43 -4.84 -21.78 -20.73
N ALA A 44 -3.98 -22.59 -21.34
CA ALA A 44 -2.56 -22.64 -21.00
C ALA A 44 -1.86 -21.58 -21.86
N SER A 45 -1.29 -20.57 -21.21
CA SER A 45 -0.30 -19.68 -21.81
C SER A 45 1.00 -19.80 -21.02
N GLU A 46 2.08 -19.86 -21.79
CA GLU A 46 3.45 -20.15 -21.44
C GLU A 46 4.01 -19.23 -20.34
N LEU A 47 4.71 -19.84 -19.38
CA LEU A 47 5.76 -19.16 -18.62
C LEU A 47 6.94 -20.13 -18.50
N GLN A 48 7.96 -19.82 -19.31
CA GLN A 48 9.25 -20.49 -19.33
C GLN A 48 9.95 -20.32 -17.98
N ILE A 49 10.22 -21.43 -17.30
CA ILE A 49 11.18 -21.48 -16.20
C ILE A 49 12.52 -21.92 -16.82
N ILE A 50 13.49 -21.01 -16.79
CA ILE A 50 14.88 -21.28 -17.14
C ILE A 50 15.47 -22.15 -16.03
N VAL A 51 15.68 -23.42 -16.34
CA VAL A 51 16.47 -24.36 -15.53
C VAL A 51 17.88 -24.42 -16.14
N SER A 52 18.89 -24.00 -15.38
CA SER A 52 20.30 -24.18 -15.74
C SER A 52 20.70 -25.66 -15.62
N PRO A 53 21.47 -26.22 -16.57
CA PRO A 53 21.93 -27.59 -16.50
C PRO A 53 23.19 -27.73 -15.64
N GLU A 54 23.14 -28.66 -14.67
CA GLU A 54 24.31 -29.12 -13.92
C GLU A 54 25.14 -30.10 -14.76
N THR A 55 26.44 -29.88 -14.67
CA THR A 55 27.53 -30.56 -15.37
C THR A 55 27.73 -31.98 -14.84
N THR A 56 27.62 -32.96 -15.74
CA THR A 56 28.12 -34.34 -15.58
C THR A 56 29.60 -34.34 -15.19
N THR A 57 29.94 -34.93 -14.05
CA THR A 57 31.32 -35.33 -13.70
C THR A 57 31.39 -36.83 -13.56
N ASN A 58 32.05 -37.46 -14.53
CA ASN A 58 32.51 -38.85 -14.47
C ASN A 58 33.71 -38.93 -13.52
N THR A 59 33.80 -39.98 -12.71
CA THR A 59 35.04 -40.35 -12.02
C THR A 59 35.21 -41.86 -12.08
N LEU A 60 36.21 -42.31 -12.85
CA LEU A 60 36.78 -43.65 -12.80
C LEU A 60 38.28 -43.50 -12.49
N THR A 61 38.68 -44.12 -11.37
CA THR A 61 39.96 -44.76 -11.03
C THR A 61 41.21 -44.49 -11.88
N SER A 62 42.33 -44.10 -11.23
CA SER A 62 43.58 -44.90 -11.17
C SER A 62 44.74 -44.12 -10.54
N ASP A 63 45.28 -44.68 -9.45
CA ASP A 63 46.68 -44.77 -8.99
C ASP A 63 47.73 -43.65 -9.22
N SER A 64 48.41 -43.36 -8.10
CA SER A 64 49.88 -43.44 -7.91
C SER A 64 50.64 -42.15 -7.55
N HIS A 65 51.38 -42.28 -6.45
CA HIS A 65 52.66 -41.65 -6.08
C HIS A 65 52.71 -40.19 -5.56
N ASN A 66 53.02 -40.13 -4.26
CA ASN A 66 53.85 -39.14 -3.53
C ASN A 66 55.24 -38.93 -4.18
N PRO A 67 56.11 -38.01 -3.71
CA PRO A 67 55.92 -36.72 -3.00
C PRO A 67 56.84 -35.60 -3.60
N MET A 68 57.05 -34.51 -2.85
CA MET A 68 58.31 -33.72 -2.74
C MET A 68 58.33 -32.27 -3.32
N ILE A 69 58.42 -31.29 -2.40
CA ILE A 69 59.42 -30.19 -2.31
C ILE A 69 59.48 -29.09 -3.41
N THR A 70 59.09 -27.88 -2.97
CA THR A 70 59.90 -26.63 -2.93
C THR A 70 59.96 -25.66 -4.12
N SER A 71 60.04 -24.38 -3.70
CA SER A 71 60.67 -23.20 -4.30
C SER A 71 60.03 -22.46 -5.47
N HIS A 72 59.62 -21.23 -5.14
CA HIS A 72 60.18 -19.95 -5.62
C HIS A 72 60.52 -19.73 -7.10
N GLN A 73 60.14 -18.51 -7.50
CA GLN A 73 60.88 -17.52 -8.30
C GLN A 73 60.53 -17.35 -9.79
N THR A 74 59.87 -16.20 -10.03
CA THR A 74 60.19 -15.16 -11.02
C THR A 74 60.52 -15.55 -12.46
N SER A 75 59.74 -15.05 -13.42
CA SER A 75 60.21 -14.00 -14.34
C SER A 75 59.11 -13.48 -15.27
N ASN A 76 59.13 -12.15 -15.41
CA ASN A 76 58.59 -11.23 -16.41
C ASN A 76 58.08 -11.82 -17.76
N THR A 77 57.07 -11.18 -18.37
CA THR A 77 57.25 -10.10 -19.39
C THR A 77 55.91 -9.83 -20.13
N GLU A 78 55.53 -8.55 -20.12
CA GLU A 78 54.73 -7.78 -21.10
C GLU A 78 53.42 -8.33 -21.68
N SER A 79 52.33 -7.55 -21.55
CA SER A 79 51.86 -6.69 -22.65
C SER A 79 50.50 -6.05 -22.34
N SER A 80 50.46 -4.73 -22.51
CA SER A 80 49.36 -3.93 -23.06
C SER A 80 47.91 -4.20 -22.60
N THR A 81 47.30 -3.23 -21.91
CA THR A 81 46.34 -2.24 -22.49
C THR A 81 45.57 -1.55 -21.35
N GLN A 82 45.58 -0.22 -21.36
CA GLN A 82 45.00 0.69 -20.36
C GLN A 82 43.49 1.03 -20.61
N PRO A 83 42.80 1.80 -19.73
CA PRO A 83 41.39 1.61 -19.34
C PRO A 83 40.47 2.80 -19.73
N PRO A 84 39.25 2.89 -19.15
CA PRO A 84 38.81 4.19 -18.62
C PRO A 84 38.08 4.08 -17.26
N LEU A 85 38.50 4.79 -16.20
CA LEU A 85 38.33 6.22 -15.86
C LEU A 85 36.95 6.58 -15.26
N LYS A 86 36.92 6.72 -13.93
CA LYS A 86 35.82 7.27 -13.12
C LYS A 86 35.95 8.81 -13.07
N LYS A 87 34.88 9.54 -13.40
CA LYS A 87 34.80 11.00 -13.21
C LYS A 87 34.21 11.35 -11.85
N LYS A 88 34.99 12.07 -11.05
CA LYS A 88 34.61 12.73 -9.79
C LYS A 88 34.87 14.22 -10.03
N THR A 89 33.82 15.03 -10.05
CA THR A 89 33.94 16.49 -10.22
C THR A 89 33.80 17.17 -8.86
N THR A 90 34.95 17.61 -8.34
CA THR A 90 35.08 18.62 -7.30
C THR A 90 35.38 19.94 -8.01
N PHE A 91 34.58 20.98 -7.78
CA PHE A 91 34.91 22.35 -8.20
C PHE A 91 35.16 23.20 -6.96
N ALA A 92 36.36 23.77 -6.93
CA ALA A 92 36.78 24.87 -6.05
C ALA A 92 37.42 25.93 -6.95
N SER A 93 36.98 27.19 -6.79
CA SER A 93 37.72 28.46 -6.97
C SER A 93 36.69 29.60 -6.94
N ARG A 94 36.72 30.54 -6.00
CA ARG A 94 37.71 31.60 -5.71
C ARG A 94 37.40 32.90 -6.48
N ASP A 95 36.80 33.82 -5.73
CA ASP A 95 37.06 35.26 -5.52
C ASP A 95 37.46 36.24 -6.63
N GLU A 96 36.95 37.47 -6.40
CA GLU A 96 37.35 38.81 -6.89
C GLU A 96 36.88 39.18 -8.31
N HIS A 97 36.28 40.35 -8.60
CA HIS A 97 36.30 41.66 -7.95
C HIS A 97 35.26 42.61 -8.61
N ILE A 98 34.85 43.66 -7.87
CA ILE A 98 34.48 45.04 -8.34
C ILE A 98 33.00 45.38 -8.71
N ALA A 99 32.56 46.49 -8.08
CA ALA A 99 31.63 47.56 -8.53
C ALA A 99 30.22 47.67 -7.91
N THR A 100 30.15 48.61 -6.96
CA THR A 100 29.23 49.77 -6.93
C THR A 100 27.82 49.57 -6.38
N THR A 101 27.72 49.69 -5.05
CA THR A 101 26.51 50.04 -4.31
C THR A 101 26.16 51.51 -4.56
N ILE A 102 25.09 51.79 -5.31
CA ILE A 102 24.41 53.09 -5.29
C ILE A 102 23.34 53.02 -4.21
N ALA A 103 23.59 53.74 -3.11
CA ALA A 103 22.58 54.05 -2.12
C ALA A 103 21.70 55.18 -2.65
N ILE A 104 20.43 54.88 -2.95
CA ILE A 104 19.40 55.88 -3.14
C ILE A 104 18.64 55.97 -1.82
N GLN A 105 18.82 57.08 -1.11
CA GLN A 105 17.92 57.56 -0.07
C GLN A 105 16.57 57.83 -0.72
N GLU A 106 15.56 57.03 -0.37
CA GLU A 106 14.16 57.39 -0.61
C GLU A 106 13.61 58.07 0.64
N ASP A 107 13.21 59.32 0.44
CA ASP A 107 12.62 60.21 1.42
C ASP A 107 11.29 59.66 1.91
N LYS A 108 11.18 59.63 3.24
CA LYS A 108 10.05 59.15 4.01
C LYS A 108 8.94 60.20 3.97
N THR A 109 8.03 60.07 3.01
CA THR A 109 6.77 60.84 3.00
C THR A 109 5.65 59.95 3.51
N GLU A 110 5.23 60.18 4.75
CA GLU A 110 4.09 59.55 5.40
C GLU A 110 2.78 59.93 4.68
N SER A 111 2.29 59.03 3.82
CA SER A 111 0.89 59.04 3.39
C SER A 111 0.06 58.22 4.39
N THR A 112 -0.69 58.96 5.21
CA THR A 112 -1.67 58.42 6.16
C THR A 112 -2.89 57.92 5.37
N SER A 113 -2.93 56.63 5.03
CA SER A 113 -4.16 55.99 4.55
C SER A 113 -5.11 55.73 5.72
N ILE A 114 -5.99 56.69 5.94
CA ILE A 114 -7.14 56.60 6.83
C ILE A 114 -8.24 55.90 6.06
N PHE A 115 -8.28 54.56 6.02
CA PHE A 115 -9.56 53.84 5.82
C PHE A 115 -9.44 52.35 6.17
N SER A 116 -10.56 51.80 6.68
CA SER A 116 -10.82 50.39 7.03
C SER A 116 -10.61 49.97 8.50
N LYS A 117 -11.39 50.61 9.39
CA LYS A 117 -11.92 49.94 10.59
C LYS A 117 -13.01 48.95 10.17
N THR A 118 -12.64 47.77 9.71
CA THR A 118 -13.54 46.61 9.73
C THR A 118 -13.37 45.91 11.07
N THR A 119 -14.45 45.93 11.86
CA THR A 119 -14.65 45.19 13.11
C THR A 119 -14.23 43.73 12.94
N SER A 120 -13.07 43.39 13.48
CA SER A 120 -12.59 42.02 13.53
C SER A 120 -13.41 41.26 14.57
N ALA A 121 -14.42 40.52 14.10
CA ALA A 121 -14.99 39.44 14.89
C ALA A 121 -13.86 38.43 15.13
N GLN A 122 -13.26 38.48 16.33
CA GLN A 122 -12.29 37.52 16.84
C GLN A 122 -12.94 36.13 16.88
N SER A 123 -12.88 35.39 15.78
CA SER A 123 -13.15 33.96 15.81
C SER A 123 -12.01 33.29 16.60
N LEU A 124 -12.34 32.88 17.82
CA LEU A 124 -11.50 32.19 18.82
C LEU A 124 -11.02 30.79 18.39
N SER A 125 -10.81 30.56 17.09
CA SER A 125 -10.11 29.37 16.61
C SER A 125 -8.61 29.60 16.72
N SER A 126 -8.05 29.46 17.93
CA SER A 126 -6.61 29.45 18.14
C SER A 126 -6.02 28.23 17.41
N GLN A 127 -5.59 28.42 16.17
CA GLN A 127 -4.76 27.43 15.49
C GLN A 127 -3.43 27.36 16.24
N THR A 128 -3.31 26.38 17.13
CA THR A 128 -2.06 26.04 17.80
C THR A 128 -1.05 25.62 16.72
N LYS A 129 -0.27 26.59 16.23
CA LYS A 129 0.82 26.37 15.29
C LYS A 129 1.95 25.67 16.05
N LEU A 130 1.89 24.34 16.09
CA LEU A 130 2.94 23.52 16.69
C LEU A 130 4.20 23.62 15.81
N ARG A 131 5.24 24.28 16.33
CA ARG A 131 6.54 24.44 15.67
C ARG A 131 7.51 23.46 16.30
N ILE A 132 7.90 22.42 15.56
CA ILE A 132 8.94 21.49 16.02
C ILE A 132 10.26 21.97 15.43
N LYS A 133 11.24 22.25 16.29
CA LYS A 133 12.63 22.47 15.87
C LYS A 133 13.25 21.11 15.62
N THR A 134 13.44 20.76 14.36
CA THR A 134 14.18 19.56 13.96
C THR A 134 15.61 19.95 13.57
N CYS A 135 16.52 18.98 13.52
CA CYS A 135 17.91 19.20 13.09
C CYS A 135 18.06 19.82 11.69
N CYS A 136 17.01 19.74 10.85
CA CYS A 136 16.96 20.36 9.52
C CYS A 136 16.14 21.66 9.46
N GLY A 137 15.85 22.28 10.60
CA GLY A 137 15.12 23.56 10.68
C GLY A 137 13.75 23.46 11.36
N ILE A 138 13.00 24.57 11.32
CA ILE A 138 11.70 24.70 11.98
C ILE A 138 10.60 24.20 11.05
N ILE A 139 10.16 22.96 11.25
CA ILE A 139 9.03 22.42 10.49
C ILE A 139 7.73 22.93 11.12
N LYS A 140 7.01 23.77 10.39
CA LYS A 140 5.64 24.17 10.73
C LYS A 140 4.70 23.04 10.28
N LEU A 141 4.37 22.13 11.19
CA LEU A 141 3.41 21.06 10.92
C LEU A 141 1.99 21.64 11.05
N ASN A 142 1.27 21.65 9.94
CA ASN A 142 -0.18 21.79 9.97
C ASN A 142 -0.74 20.53 10.64
N THR A 143 -1.74 20.63 11.51
CA THR A 143 -2.44 19.50 12.15
C THR A 143 -2.79 18.40 11.14
N MET A 144 -3.19 18.78 9.91
CA MET A 144 -3.42 17.84 8.82
C MET A 144 -2.17 17.03 8.43
N ARG A 145 -1.01 17.68 8.32
CA ARG A 145 0.26 16.99 8.00
C ARG A 145 0.68 16.08 9.15
N LEU A 146 0.49 16.52 10.40
CA LEU A 146 0.78 15.71 11.58
C LEU A 146 -0.09 14.45 11.59
N LEU A 147 -1.40 14.58 11.33
CA LEU A 147 -2.32 13.45 11.28
C LEU A 147 -1.94 12.47 10.17
N SER A 148 -1.58 12.93 8.97
CA SER A 148 -1.10 12.06 7.89
C SER A 148 0.18 11.31 8.24
N VAL A 149 1.12 11.96 8.95
CA VAL A 149 2.36 11.32 9.41
C VAL A 149 2.06 10.26 10.48
N VAL A 150 1.18 10.56 11.45
CA VAL A 150 0.75 9.60 12.47
C VAL A 150 0.04 8.41 11.83
N ALA A 151 -0.87 8.66 10.88
CA ALA A 151 -1.56 7.63 10.13
C ALA A 151 -0.60 6.70 9.38
N MET A 152 0.39 7.27 8.67
CA MET A 152 1.42 6.47 8.01
C MET A 152 2.27 5.67 9.00
N PHE A 153 2.62 6.25 10.15
CA PHE A 153 3.39 5.56 11.18
C PHE A 153 2.64 4.37 11.79
N VAL A 154 1.35 4.55 12.10
CA VAL A 154 0.48 3.47 12.59
C VAL A 154 0.38 2.34 11.56
N ASN A 155 0.19 2.67 10.29
CA ASN A 155 0.16 1.67 9.22
C ASN A 155 1.48 0.91 9.12
N SER A 156 2.63 1.60 9.19
CA SER A 156 3.95 0.96 9.17
C SER A 156 4.15 0.00 10.35
N ILE A 157 3.75 0.37 11.56
CA ILE A 157 3.81 -0.52 12.73
C ILE A 157 2.93 -1.76 12.53
N ALA A 158 1.70 -1.57 12.01
CA ALA A 158 0.80 -2.67 11.73
C ALA A 158 1.41 -3.67 10.73
N PHE A 159 2.03 -3.19 9.64
CA PHE A 159 2.71 -4.06 8.68
C PHE A 159 3.90 -4.82 9.27
N ILE A 160 4.69 -4.17 10.13
CA ILE A 160 5.82 -4.83 10.82
C ILE A 160 5.30 -5.92 11.76
N ALA A 161 4.22 -5.66 12.51
CA ALA A 161 3.62 -6.64 13.40
C ALA A 161 3.11 -7.87 12.63
N ILE A 162 2.42 -7.66 11.50
CA ILE A 162 1.96 -8.76 10.64
C ILE A 162 3.16 -9.57 10.12
N ALA A 163 4.21 -8.90 9.63
CA ALA A 163 5.39 -9.58 9.11
C ALA A 163 6.09 -10.44 10.19
N ALA A 164 6.24 -9.92 11.41
CA ALA A 164 6.83 -10.65 12.53
C ALA A 164 6.01 -11.90 12.87
N VAL A 165 4.68 -11.78 12.89
CA VAL A 165 3.77 -12.90 13.16
C VAL A 165 3.85 -13.97 12.07
N VAL A 166 3.89 -13.58 10.79
CA VAL A 166 4.02 -14.51 9.66
C VAL A 166 5.36 -15.24 9.68
N ILE A 167 6.46 -14.53 9.93
CA ILE A 167 7.80 -15.15 10.05
C ILE A 167 7.81 -16.15 11.21
N ASN A 168 7.27 -15.77 12.37
CA ASN A 168 7.21 -16.66 13.53
C ASN A 168 6.39 -17.92 13.23
N SER A 169 5.23 -17.76 12.56
CA SER A 169 4.40 -18.88 12.13
C SER A 169 5.13 -19.81 11.17
N TYR A 170 5.89 -19.26 10.22
CA TYR A 170 6.67 -20.05 9.26
C TYR A 170 7.80 -20.81 9.95
N THR A 171 8.55 -20.16 10.84
CA THR A 171 9.65 -20.81 11.57
C THR A 171 9.17 -21.99 12.44
N LEU A 172 7.95 -21.91 12.98
CA LEU A 172 7.35 -22.98 13.76
C LEU A 172 6.92 -24.18 12.90
N GLN A 173 6.71 -23.99 11.60
CA GLN A 173 6.20 -25.02 10.71
C GLN A 173 7.30 -25.93 10.11
N THR A 174 8.56 -25.46 10.03
CA THR A 174 9.51 -26.05 9.07
C THR A 174 10.57 -27.04 9.57
N SER A 175 10.85 -27.23 10.87
CA SER A 175 12.17 -27.78 11.24
C SER A 175 12.28 -29.14 11.93
N VAL A 176 11.23 -29.75 12.50
CA VAL A 176 11.43 -30.95 13.36
C VAL A 176 10.50 -32.13 13.03
N ASP A 177 9.39 -31.90 12.33
CA ASP A 177 8.30 -32.89 12.29
C ASP A 177 8.30 -33.77 11.04
N THR A 178 8.78 -33.25 9.91
CA THR A 178 8.95 -34.04 8.69
C THR A 178 9.96 -35.16 8.91
N ASP A 179 11.05 -34.86 9.61
CA ASP A 179 12.12 -35.82 9.86
C ASP A 179 11.68 -36.90 10.84
N LEU A 180 10.88 -36.55 11.86
CA LEU A 180 10.30 -37.54 12.79
C LEU A 180 9.35 -38.50 12.05
N LEU A 181 8.48 -37.98 11.18
CA LEU A 181 7.53 -38.79 10.41
C LEU A 181 8.24 -39.66 9.36
N LEU A 182 9.29 -39.14 8.71
CA LEU A 182 10.10 -39.91 7.75
C LEU A 182 10.88 -41.02 8.47
N ASN A 183 11.61 -40.69 9.55
CA ASN A 183 12.37 -41.66 10.33
C ASN A 183 11.46 -42.77 10.91
N ARG A 184 10.23 -42.43 11.28
CA ARG A 184 9.21 -43.41 11.68
C ARG A 184 8.88 -44.38 10.54
N GLY A 185 8.55 -43.86 9.35
CA GLY A 185 8.19 -44.69 8.20
C GLY A 185 9.32 -45.64 7.81
N ASP A 186 10.54 -45.13 7.83
CA ASP A 186 11.75 -45.92 7.57
C ASP A 186 11.99 -46.97 8.64
N LEU A 187 11.81 -46.65 9.93
CA LEU A 187 11.99 -47.62 11.02
C LEU A 187 11.03 -48.80 10.89
N VAL A 188 9.74 -48.55 10.62
CA VAL A 188 8.74 -49.63 10.41
C VAL A 188 9.12 -50.47 9.19
N SER A 189 9.45 -49.81 8.08
CA SER A 189 9.86 -50.48 6.83
C SER A 189 11.10 -51.37 7.00
N PHE A 190 12.14 -50.87 7.66
CA PHE A 190 13.35 -51.66 7.90
C PHE A 190 13.12 -52.78 8.91
N THR A 191 12.27 -52.56 9.93
CA THR A 191 11.87 -53.58 10.89
C THR A 191 11.18 -54.76 10.20
N GLU A 192 10.16 -54.50 9.38
CA GLU A 192 9.46 -55.54 8.63
C GLU A 192 10.40 -56.31 7.68
N LYS A 193 11.35 -55.60 7.05
CA LYS A 193 12.38 -56.23 6.21
C LYS A 193 13.32 -57.13 7.02
N THR A 194 13.76 -56.71 8.21
CA THR A 194 14.60 -57.55 9.08
C THR A 194 13.86 -58.82 9.50
N GLU A 195 12.61 -58.70 9.93
CA GLU A 195 11.79 -59.83 10.37
C GLU A 195 11.54 -60.81 9.21
N CYS A 196 11.22 -60.29 8.03
CA CYS A 196 11.01 -61.10 6.83
C CYS A 196 12.29 -61.84 6.41
N ALA A 197 13.45 -61.17 6.47
CA ALA A 197 14.74 -61.79 6.12
C ALA A 197 15.09 -62.97 7.04
N VAL A 198 14.89 -62.83 8.36
CA VAL A 198 15.13 -63.91 9.33
C VAL A 198 14.17 -65.08 9.07
N LYS A 199 12.88 -64.79 8.90
CA LYS A 199 11.85 -65.81 8.62
C LYS A 199 12.16 -66.58 7.33
N LEU A 200 12.45 -65.88 6.23
CA LEU A 200 12.80 -66.50 4.95
C LEU A 200 14.07 -67.36 5.05
N THR A 201 15.10 -66.85 5.73
CA THR A 201 16.35 -67.61 5.97
C THR A 201 16.08 -68.91 6.72
N ALA A 202 15.25 -68.86 7.77
CA ALA A 202 14.89 -70.01 8.58
C ALA A 202 14.00 -71.03 7.82
N TYR A 203 13.00 -70.57 7.07
CA TYR A 203 12.07 -71.44 6.35
C TYR A 203 12.69 -72.10 5.12
N GLU A 204 13.50 -71.37 4.35
CA GLU A 204 14.12 -71.91 3.15
C GLU A 204 15.43 -72.66 3.43
N ASN A 205 16.00 -72.50 4.63
CA ASN A 205 17.33 -72.99 5.00
C ASN A 205 18.40 -72.51 4.00
N ARG A 206 18.36 -71.22 3.63
CA ARG A 206 19.27 -70.57 2.67
C ARG A 206 19.82 -69.28 3.25
N THR A 207 21.12 -69.08 3.12
CA THR A 207 21.84 -67.87 3.61
C THR A 207 21.72 -66.64 2.71
N ALA A 208 20.95 -66.74 1.61
CA ALA A 208 20.83 -65.66 0.62
C ALA A 208 20.29 -64.34 1.20
N TYR A 209 19.54 -64.39 2.31
CA TYR A 209 18.92 -63.21 2.92
C TYR A 209 19.69 -62.69 4.15
N THR A 210 20.76 -63.38 4.58
CA THR A 210 21.55 -63.01 5.77
C THR A 210 22.22 -61.64 5.63
N GLU A 211 22.75 -61.31 4.45
CA GLU A 211 23.34 -59.99 4.19
C GLU A 211 22.29 -58.88 4.30
N SER A 212 21.11 -59.10 3.70
CA SER A 212 19.99 -58.15 3.76
C SER A 212 19.53 -57.90 5.19
N TYR A 213 19.51 -58.94 6.03
CA TYR A 213 19.21 -58.80 7.46
C TYR A 213 20.19 -57.82 8.14
N TYR A 214 21.50 -58.03 8.00
CA TYR A 214 22.48 -57.20 8.70
C TYR A 214 22.45 -55.73 8.23
N VAL A 215 22.28 -55.49 6.94
CA VAL A 215 22.13 -54.12 6.41
C VAL A 215 20.90 -53.43 6.98
N ASN A 216 19.74 -54.10 6.96
CA ASN A 216 18.51 -53.52 7.49
C ASN A 216 18.56 -53.36 9.02
N TYR A 217 19.18 -54.29 9.75
CA TYR A 217 19.36 -54.21 11.20
C TYR A 217 20.21 -53.01 11.63
N GLN A 218 21.28 -52.71 10.88
CA GLN A 218 22.09 -51.52 11.12
C GLN A 218 21.26 -50.24 10.90
N ASN A 219 20.43 -50.20 9.85
CA ASN A 219 19.53 -49.08 9.62
C ASN A 219 18.50 -48.91 10.74
N VAL A 220 17.90 -50.00 11.23
CA VAL A 220 17.01 -49.99 12.41
C VAL A 220 17.73 -49.42 13.63
N THR A 221 18.95 -49.88 13.93
CA THR A 221 19.73 -49.44 15.08
C THR A 221 20.08 -47.95 14.99
N ASN A 222 20.50 -47.49 13.81
CA ASN A 222 20.83 -46.09 13.56
C ASN A 222 19.60 -45.21 13.72
N LEU A 223 18.47 -45.57 13.11
CA LEU A 223 17.21 -44.83 13.23
C LEU A 223 16.70 -44.80 14.66
N LEU A 224 16.77 -45.93 15.36
CA LEU A 224 16.37 -46.02 16.77
C LEU A 224 17.25 -45.14 17.65
N SER A 225 18.55 -45.01 17.35
CA SER A 225 19.46 -44.11 18.06
C SER A 225 19.13 -42.63 17.82
N THR A 226 18.73 -42.27 16.60
CA THR A 226 18.28 -40.91 16.24
C THR A 226 16.95 -40.59 16.93
N LEU A 227 15.98 -41.50 16.83
CA LEU A 227 14.67 -41.37 17.48
C LEU A 227 14.81 -41.32 19.00
N LYS A 228 15.79 -42.02 19.57
CA LYS A 228 16.10 -41.98 21.00
C LYS A 228 16.33 -40.57 21.54
N GLN A 229 16.94 -39.71 20.73
CA GLN A 229 17.24 -38.33 21.10
C GLN A 229 15.99 -37.43 21.08
N VAL A 230 14.95 -37.83 20.35
CA VAL A 230 13.75 -37.04 20.11
C VAL A 230 12.56 -37.49 20.97
N LEU A 231 12.36 -38.81 21.20
CA LEU A 231 11.22 -39.26 22.01
C LEU A 231 11.48 -39.08 23.51
N PRO A 232 10.45 -38.81 24.32
CA PRO A 232 10.56 -38.60 25.76
C PRO A 232 10.91 -39.90 26.48
N SER A 233 11.66 -39.77 27.57
CA SER A 233 12.16 -40.90 28.38
C SER A 233 11.07 -41.87 28.87
N LYS A 234 9.81 -41.42 28.94
CA LYS A 234 8.66 -42.22 29.39
C LYS A 234 8.25 -43.35 28.44
N ILE A 235 8.65 -43.29 27.17
CA ILE A 235 8.25 -44.28 26.15
C ILE A 235 9.23 -45.46 26.08
N TYR A 236 10.46 -45.28 26.59
CA TYR A 236 11.47 -46.33 26.56
C TYR A 236 11.45 -47.15 27.85
N THR A 237 10.75 -48.28 27.83
CA THR A 237 10.94 -49.36 28.82
C THR A 237 12.01 -50.36 28.37
N LEU A 238 12.47 -50.27 27.12
CA LEU A 238 13.60 -51.03 26.61
C LEU A 238 14.92 -50.40 27.08
N ASN A 239 15.64 -51.10 27.95
CA ASN A 239 16.92 -50.66 28.53
C ASN A 239 18.10 -50.58 27.52
N GLY A 240 17.84 -50.52 26.21
CA GLY A 240 18.87 -50.57 25.16
C GLY A 240 18.41 -50.00 23.82
N VAL A 241 19.36 -49.82 22.90
CA VAL A 241 19.12 -49.44 21.49
C VAL A 241 19.07 -50.70 20.60
N ASP A 242 19.24 -51.88 21.19
CA ASP A 242 19.20 -53.14 20.45
C ASP A 242 17.75 -53.67 20.38
N VAL A 243 17.41 -54.23 19.22
CA VAL A 243 16.15 -54.97 19.04
C VAL A 243 16.19 -56.20 19.96
N PRO A 244 15.15 -56.46 20.77
CA PRO A 244 15.12 -57.59 21.71
C PRO A 244 15.46 -58.94 21.07
N THR A 245 15.03 -59.16 19.82
CA THR A 245 15.18 -60.42 19.09
C THR A 245 16.59 -60.67 18.55
N LYS A 246 17.47 -59.65 18.52
CA LYS A 246 18.78 -59.70 17.85
C LYS A 246 19.59 -60.95 18.18
N LYS A 247 19.67 -61.32 19.47
CA LYS A 247 20.45 -62.48 19.92
C LYS A 247 19.93 -63.79 19.32
N MET A 248 18.61 -63.95 19.25
CA MET A 248 17.98 -65.13 18.66
C MET A 248 18.04 -65.09 17.14
N ASP A 249 17.89 -63.92 16.53
CA ASP A 249 18.04 -63.73 15.08
C ASP A 249 19.45 -64.14 14.64
N ASP A 250 20.50 -63.70 15.35
CA ASP A 250 21.90 -64.10 15.08
C ASP A 250 22.12 -65.62 15.24
N GLU A 251 21.48 -66.25 16.24
CA GLU A 251 21.54 -67.70 16.44
C GLU A 251 20.84 -68.46 15.29
N ILE A 252 19.66 -68.00 14.88
CA ILE A 252 18.91 -68.55 13.73
C ILE A 252 19.75 -68.47 12.45
N LEU A 253 20.33 -67.30 12.16
CA LEU A 253 21.15 -67.09 10.96
C LEU A 253 22.42 -67.95 10.99
N THR A 254 23.05 -68.10 12.16
CA THR A 254 24.23 -68.96 12.35
C THR A 254 23.89 -70.44 12.15
N LEU A 255 22.76 -70.90 12.70
CA LEU A 255 22.30 -72.29 12.53
C LEU A 255 21.99 -72.62 11.07
N VAL A 256 21.34 -71.71 10.34
CA VAL A 256 21.10 -71.89 8.89
C VAL A 256 22.41 -71.89 8.11
N GLY A 257 23.36 -71.01 8.44
CA GLY A 257 24.70 -70.99 7.84
C GLY A 257 25.48 -72.29 8.02
N ASN A 258 25.24 -73.01 9.12
CA ASN A 258 25.83 -74.30 9.42
C ASN A 258 25.02 -75.50 8.88
N GLY A 259 23.90 -75.26 8.18
CA GLY A 259 23.04 -76.29 7.61
C GLY A 259 22.00 -76.90 8.58
N TYR A 260 21.84 -76.34 9.78
CA TYR A 260 20.91 -76.81 10.82
C TYR A 260 19.53 -76.10 10.76
N GLY A 261 18.93 -75.97 9.58
CA GLY A 261 17.66 -75.25 9.40
C GLY A 261 16.50 -75.72 10.28
N GLY A 262 16.43 -77.02 10.60
CA GLY A 262 15.40 -77.55 11.50
C GLY A 262 15.50 -77.02 12.94
N GLN A 263 16.72 -76.80 13.45
CA GLN A 263 16.93 -76.20 14.77
C GLN A 263 16.63 -74.70 14.74
N ALA A 264 17.07 -74.00 13.69
CA ALA A 264 16.76 -72.60 13.47
C ALA A 264 15.23 -72.34 13.45
N LEU A 265 14.48 -73.23 12.79
CA LEU A 265 13.02 -73.18 12.76
C LEU A 265 12.38 -73.41 14.13
N ASN A 266 12.97 -74.27 14.97
CA ASN A 266 12.49 -74.49 16.33
C ASN A 266 12.69 -73.26 17.21
N ILE A 267 13.81 -72.53 17.05
CA ILE A 267 14.05 -71.26 17.76
C ILE A 267 13.06 -70.19 17.30
N LEU A 268 12.86 -70.04 15.98
CA LEU A 268 11.92 -69.08 15.42
C LEU A 268 10.48 -69.32 15.93
N LYS A 269 10.09 -70.57 16.15
CA LYS A 269 8.78 -70.96 16.69
C LYS A 269 8.71 -71.02 18.21
N SER A 270 9.82 -70.76 18.90
CA SER A 270 9.88 -70.83 20.36
C SER A 270 8.99 -69.76 20.98
N SER A 271 8.41 -70.07 22.15
CA SER A 271 7.63 -69.09 22.90
C SER A 271 8.45 -67.88 23.32
N GLU A 272 9.77 -68.05 23.50
CA GLU A 272 10.68 -66.97 23.88
C GLU A 272 10.87 -65.97 22.74
N TYR A 273 11.11 -66.44 21.51
CA TYR A 273 11.19 -65.59 20.32
C TYR A 273 9.90 -64.79 20.12
N ILE A 274 8.75 -65.49 20.17
CA ILE A 274 7.43 -64.86 20.04
C ILE A 274 7.23 -63.79 21.14
N SER A 275 7.63 -64.07 22.38
CA SER A 275 7.51 -63.11 23.47
C SER A 275 8.39 -61.87 23.26
N GLN A 276 9.61 -62.02 22.76
CA GLN A 276 10.50 -60.90 22.46
C GLN A 276 9.99 -60.08 21.28
N GLN A 277 9.46 -60.74 20.26
CA GLN A 277 8.83 -60.09 19.12
C GLN A 277 7.62 -59.25 19.56
N VAL A 278 6.70 -59.83 20.33
CA VAL A 278 5.51 -59.10 20.84
C VAL A 278 5.91 -57.90 21.71
N ALA A 279 6.96 -58.03 22.52
CA ALA A 279 7.48 -56.92 23.31
C ALA A 279 8.02 -55.78 22.42
N TYR A 280 8.72 -56.13 21.32
CA TYR A 280 9.21 -55.17 20.36
C TYR A 280 8.09 -54.50 19.55
N ASP A 281 7.09 -55.26 19.10
CA ASP A 281 5.91 -54.73 18.40
C ASP A 281 5.12 -53.76 19.29
N THR A 282 4.97 -54.08 20.57
CA THR A 282 4.31 -53.21 21.55
C THR A 282 5.08 -51.88 21.73
N PHE A 283 6.42 -51.95 21.75
CA PHE A 283 7.26 -50.76 21.79
C PHE A 283 7.12 -49.93 20.50
N LEU A 284 7.17 -50.56 19.33
CA LEU A 284 7.02 -49.88 18.05
C LEU A 284 5.65 -49.21 17.96
N GLN A 285 4.58 -49.90 18.37
CA GLN A 285 3.24 -49.32 18.43
C GLN A 285 3.16 -48.12 19.37
N SER A 286 3.76 -48.20 20.56
CA SER A 286 3.80 -47.08 21.51
C SER A 286 4.53 -45.86 20.93
N MET A 287 5.58 -46.09 20.14
CA MET A 287 6.29 -45.03 19.42
C MET A 287 5.44 -44.44 18.30
N LEU A 288 4.70 -45.28 17.55
CA LEU A 288 3.79 -44.85 16.50
C LEU A 288 2.65 -43.99 17.06
N ASP A 289 2.05 -44.41 18.17
CA ASP A 289 0.97 -43.69 18.85
C ASP A 289 1.48 -42.33 19.34
N TYR A 290 2.66 -42.27 19.98
CA TYR A 290 3.25 -40.99 20.38
C TYR A 290 3.56 -40.07 19.19
N SER A 291 4.07 -40.62 18.08
CA SER A 291 4.32 -39.84 16.87
C SER A 291 3.03 -39.30 16.28
N ASN A 292 1.94 -40.08 16.29
CA ASN A 292 0.62 -39.65 15.85
C ASN A 292 0.06 -38.55 16.76
N ASP A 293 0.10 -38.74 18.09
CA ASP A 293 -0.38 -37.75 19.07
C ASP A 293 0.40 -36.42 18.95
N MET A 294 1.72 -36.51 18.76
CA MET A 294 2.56 -35.33 18.52
C MET A 294 2.17 -34.63 17.20
N ALA A 295 1.96 -35.39 16.13
CA ALA A 295 1.54 -34.84 14.84
C ALA A 295 0.15 -34.18 14.93
N GLU A 296 -0.80 -34.79 15.64
CA GLU A 296 -2.15 -34.26 15.84
C GLU A 296 -2.14 -32.98 16.71
N SER A 297 -1.38 -33.00 17.81
CA SER A 297 -1.22 -31.84 18.69
C SER A 297 -0.59 -30.66 17.92
N LYS A 298 0.38 -30.92 17.05
CA LYS A 298 1.00 -29.88 16.23
C LYS A 298 0.10 -29.40 15.10
N ASN A 299 -0.61 -30.30 14.42
CA ASN A 299 -1.58 -29.91 13.41
C ASN A 299 -2.67 -28.99 14.02
N SER A 300 -3.13 -29.32 15.23
CA SER A 300 -4.05 -28.47 15.99
C SER A 300 -3.44 -27.11 16.33
N TYR A 301 -2.17 -27.06 16.75
CA TYR A 301 -1.47 -25.81 17.01
C TYR A 301 -1.28 -24.96 15.75
N ILE A 302 -0.87 -25.57 14.63
CA ILE A 302 -0.73 -24.89 13.32
C ILE A 302 -2.08 -24.33 12.88
N PHE A 303 -3.17 -25.11 13.03
CA PHE A 303 -4.52 -24.68 12.70
C PHE A 303 -4.96 -23.47 13.54
N ILE A 304 -4.80 -23.53 14.87
CA ILE A 304 -5.13 -22.42 15.78
C ILE A 304 -4.28 -21.18 15.46
N SER A 305 -2.97 -21.37 15.29
CA SER A 305 -2.04 -20.30 14.89
C SER A 305 -2.45 -19.63 13.58
N SER A 306 -2.83 -20.43 12.57
CA SER A 306 -3.29 -19.92 11.27
C SER A 306 -4.58 -19.10 11.40
N ILE A 307 -5.52 -19.54 12.23
CA ILE A 307 -6.74 -18.79 12.53
C ILE A 307 -6.41 -17.45 13.20
N VAL A 308 -5.54 -17.45 14.22
CA VAL A 308 -5.11 -16.22 14.91
C VAL A 308 -4.45 -15.26 13.92
N ASN A 309 -3.59 -15.75 13.04
CA ASN A 309 -2.94 -14.94 12.01
C ASN A 309 -3.95 -14.34 11.03
N LEU A 310 -4.92 -15.13 10.58
CA LEU A 310 -5.99 -14.65 9.71
C LEU A 310 -6.81 -13.53 10.39
N VAL A 311 -7.18 -13.72 11.66
CA VAL A 311 -7.92 -12.72 12.44
C VAL A 311 -7.11 -11.43 12.60
N LEU A 312 -5.80 -11.53 12.89
CA LEU A 312 -4.92 -10.37 12.99
C LEU A 312 -4.82 -9.59 11.67
N VAL A 313 -4.71 -10.29 10.54
CA VAL A 313 -4.70 -9.67 9.20
C VAL A 313 -6.02 -8.94 8.92
N VAL A 314 -7.16 -9.55 9.24
CA VAL A 314 -8.48 -8.93 9.06
C VAL A 314 -8.62 -7.67 9.93
N ILE A 315 -8.24 -7.72 11.21
CA ILE A 315 -8.27 -6.55 12.11
C ILE A 315 -7.37 -5.44 11.56
N ALA A 316 -6.17 -5.78 11.10
CA ALA A 316 -5.26 -4.79 10.53
C ALA A 316 -5.84 -4.14 9.27
N LEU A 317 -6.47 -4.90 8.37
CA LEU A 317 -7.14 -4.34 7.19
C LEU A 317 -8.28 -3.40 7.56
N VAL A 318 -9.08 -3.75 8.57
CA VAL A 318 -10.18 -2.92 9.08
C VAL A 318 -9.66 -1.59 9.64
N VAL A 319 -8.43 -1.52 10.14
CA VAL A 319 -7.82 -0.25 10.62
C VAL A 319 -7.14 0.52 9.49
N VAL A 320 -6.35 -0.16 8.66
CA VAL A 320 -5.52 0.46 7.63
C VAL A 320 -6.37 1.09 6.52
N VAL A 321 -7.38 0.38 6.01
CA VAL A 321 -8.17 0.85 4.86
C VAL A 321 -8.93 2.16 5.16
N PRO A 322 -9.70 2.27 6.27
CA PRO A 322 -10.36 3.53 6.62
C PRO A 322 -9.38 4.67 6.87
N THR A 323 -8.23 4.37 7.50
CA THR A 323 -7.19 5.36 7.75
C THR A 323 -6.66 5.97 6.46
N VAL A 324 -6.38 5.14 5.45
CA VAL A 324 -5.97 5.61 4.12
C VAL A 324 -7.06 6.45 3.45
N PHE A 325 -8.32 5.99 3.51
CA PHE A 325 -9.45 6.73 2.93
C PHE A 325 -9.64 8.11 3.57
N VAL A 326 -9.53 8.21 4.90
CA VAL A 326 -9.62 9.48 5.63
C VAL A 326 -8.48 10.43 5.23
N VAL A 327 -7.25 9.93 5.14
CA VAL A 327 -6.10 10.74 4.70
C VAL A 327 -6.29 11.25 3.28
N PHE A 328 -6.80 10.41 2.38
CA PHE A 328 -7.07 10.78 0.98
C PHE A 328 -8.18 11.85 0.88
N ALA A 329 -9.30 11.66 1.59
CA ALA A 329 -10.39 12.64 1.63
C ALA A 329 -9.93 14.00 2.19
N MET A 330 -9.06 13.97 3.23
CA MET A 330 -8.46 15.18 3.77
C MET A 330 -7.50 15.86 2.80
N ALA A 331 -6.72 15.09 2.03
CA ALA A 331 -5.83 15.61 1.00
C ALA A 331 -6.62 16.35 -0.09
N ILE A 332 -7.69 15.74 -0.61
CA ILE A 332 -8.57 16.36 -1.63
C ILE A 332 -9.19 17.65 -1.09
N LYS A 333 -9.77 17.63 0.12
CA LYS A 333 -10.38 18.83 0.72
C LYS A 333 -9.37 19.96 0.88
N LYS A 334 -8.13 19.62 1.28
CA LYS A 334 -7.05 20.60 1.44
C LYS A 334 -6.61 21.19 0.10
N GLU A 335 -6.52 20.37 -0.94
CA GLU A 335 -6.19 20.82 -2.29
C GLU A 335 -7.26 21.77 -2.83
N GLY A 336 -8.54 21.43 -2.67
CA GLY A 336 -9.65 22.30 -3.04
C GLY A 336 -9.59 23.66 -2.33
N ASN A 337 -9.31 23.68 -1.04
CA ASN A 337 -9.16 24.93 -0.28
C ASN A 337 -7.92 25.74 -0.70
N THR A 338 -6.82 25.08 -1.03
CA THR A 338 -5.58 25.74 -1.47
C THR A 338 -5.77 26.33 -2.88
N SER A 339 -6.40 25.59 -3.78
CA SER A 339 -6.76 26.03 -5.12
C SER A 339 -7.69 27.25 -5.07
N LYS A 340 -8.73 27.24 -4.23
CA LYS A 340 -9.59 28.42 -4.02
C LYS A 340 -8.81 29.65 -3.53
N LYS A 341 -7.88 29.47 -2.59
CA LYS A 341 -7.02 30.57 -2.11
C LYS A 341 -6.09 31.10 -3.19
N LEU A 342 -5.53 30.20 -4.02
CA LEU A 342 -4.68 30.58 -5.14
C LEU A 342 -5.48 31.36 -6.18
N LYS A 343 -6.65 30.87 -6.58
CA LYS A 343 -7.55 31.59 -7.52
C LYS A 343 -7.92 32.98 -7.00
N LYS A 344 -8.23 33.11 -5.71
CA LYS A 344 -8.47 34.43 -5.08
C LYS A 344 -7.25 35.34 -5.16
N ALA A 345 -6.06 34.83 -4.82
CA ALA A 345 -4.83 35.61 -4.92
C ALA A 345 -4.55 36.04 -6.36
N THR A 346 -4.75 35.17 -7.34
CA THR A 346 -4.55 35.54 -8.75
C THR A 346 -5.58 36.57 -9.23
N ALA A 347 -6.84 36.47 -8.82
CA ALA A 347 -7.85 37.47 -9.13
C ALA A 347 -7.46 38.85 -8.58
N PHE A 348 -6.93 38.94 -7.35
CA PHE A 348 -6.37 40.20 -6.84
C PHE A 348 -5.20 40.70 -7.69
N MET A 349 -4.25 39.84 -8.06
CA MET A 349 -3.15 40.25 -8.95
C MET A 349 -3.62 40.73 -10.33
N LEU A 350 -4.75 40.22 -10.83
CA LEU A 350 -5.36 40.69 -12.06
C LEU A 350 -5.95 42.09 -11.87
N LEU A 351 -6.68 42.32 -10.78
CA LEU A 351 -7.21 43.64 -10.46
C LEU A 351 -6.07 44.68 -10.32
N ASP A 352 -4.97 44.33 -9.65
CA ASP A 352 -3.76 45.18 -9.57
C ASP A 352 -3.18 45.50 -10.97
N THR A 353 -3.28 44.55 -11.92
CA THR A 353 -2.83 44.75 -13.30
C THR A 353 -3.75 45.69 -14.07
N MET A 354 -5.04 45.69 -13.76
CA MET A 354 -6.04 46.57 -14.36
C MET A 354 -5.97 48.00 -13.82
N GLU A 355 -5.41 48.19 -12.62
CA GLU A 355 -5.23 49.51 -12.01
C GLU A 355 -4.06 50.30 -12.64
N ASP A 356 -2.97 49.63 -13.04
CA ASP A 356 -1.85 50.26 -13.75
C ASP A 356 -2.16 50.47 -15.23
N GLU A 357 -2.25 51.73 -15.67
CA GLU A 357 -2.54 52.13 -17.06
C GLU A 357 -1.62 51.46 -18.11
N VAL A 358 -0.33 51.32 -17.81
CA VAL A 358 0.64 50.73 -18.75
C VAL A 358 0.42 49.23 -18.88
N MET A 359 0.19 48.56 -17.75
CA MET A 359 -0.05 47.12 -17.72
C MET A 359 -1.44 46.77 -18.26
N LYS A 360 -2.45 47.58 -17.95
CA LYS A 360 -3.81 47.51 -18.50
C LYS A 360 -3.78 47.59 -20.02
N SER A 361 -3.05 48.55 -20.59
CA SER A 361 -2.94 48.70 -22.05
C SER A 361 -2.31 47.46 -22.71
N LYS A 362 -1.20 46.95 -22.15
CA LYS A 362 -0.56 45.73 -22.65
C LYS A 362 -1.45 44.50 -22.49
N PHE A 363 -2.20 44.41 -21.40
CA PHE A 363 -3.13 43.32 -21.16
C PHE A 363 -4.32 43.38 -22.12
N LYS A 364 -4.81 44.58 -22.46
CA LYS A 364 -5.84 44.81 -23.48
C LYS A 364 -5.38 44.32 -24.85
N GLU A 365 -4.17 44.68 -25.27
CA GLU A 365 -3.56 44.19 -26.52
C GLU A 365 -3.43 42.67 -26.52
N PHE A 366 -3.00 42.09 -25.40
CA PHE A 366 -2.91 40.64 -25.24
C PHE A 366 -4.29 39.95 -25.36
N CYS A 367 -5.33 40.51 -24.73
CA CYS A 367 -6.69 39.98 -24.83
C CYS A 367 -7.25 40.04 -26.26
N LYS A 368 -6.92 41.11 -27.01
CA LYS A 368 -7.24 41.21 -28.45
C LYS A 368 -6.52 40.15 -29.27
N MET A 369 -5.27 39.85 -28.93
CA MET A 369 -4.47 38.84 -29.64
C MET A 369 -4.99 37.41 -29.40
N GLU A 370 -5.43 37.07 -28.17
CA GLU A 370 -6.02 35.76 -27.87
C GLU A 370 -7.47 35.62 -28.41
N GLY A 371 -8.15 36.72 -28.71
CA GLY A 371 -9.44 36.76 -29.42
C GLY A 371 -10.70 36.46 -28.59
N HIS A 372 -10.57 35.87 -27.39
CA HIS A 372 -11.70 35.45 -26.54
C HIS A 372 -11.74 36.15 -25.16
N GLY A 373 -10.85 37.11 -24.91
CA GLY A 373 -10.74 37.78 -23.61
C GLY A 373 -11.11 39.26 -23.62
N ILE A 374 -11.44 39.83 -24.78
CA ILE A 374 -11.62 41.29 -24.91
C ILE A 374 -12.91 41.77 -24.25
N ASP A 375 -14.00 41.03 -24.36
CA ASP A 375 -15.29 41.39 -23.76
C ASP A 375 -15.21 41.31 -22.24
N LEU A 376 -14.56 40.26 -21.73
CA LEU A 376 -14.25 40.11 -20.30
C LEU A 376 -13.38 41.26 -19.79
N PHE A 377 -12.39 41.69 -20.56
CA PHE A 377 -11.55 42.84 -20.23
C PHE A 377 -12.39 44.12 -20.16
N HIS A 378 -13.27 44.36 -21.14
CA HIS A 378 -14.13 45.56 -21.18
C HIS A 378 -15.13 45.58 -20.03
N PHE A 379 -15.72 44.45 -19.68
CA PHE A 379 -16.55 44.33 -18.49
C PHE A 379 -15.80 44.75 -17.22
N ILE A 380 -14.58 44.22 -16.99
CA ILE A 380 -13.78 44.63 -15.83
C ILE A 380 -13.41 46.13 -15.89
N GLU A 381 -13.06 46.65 -17.08
CA GLU A 381 -12.77 48.08 -17.30
C GLU A 381 -13.97 48.97 -16.93
N LYS A 382 -15.19 48.61 -17.34
CA LYS A 382 -16.41 49.37 -17.00
C LYS A 382 -16.77 49.27 -15.52
N THR A 383 -16.61 48.10 -14.90
CA THR A 383 -16.85 47.94 -13.45
C THR A 383 -15.87 48.75 -12.60
N VAL A 384 -14.59 48.83 -12.99
CA VAL A 384 -13.61 49.73 -12.35
C VAL A 384 -14.02 51.20 -12.53
N SER A 385 -14.49 51.56 -13.72
CA SER A 385 -14.99 52.92 -14.00
C SER A 385 -16.18 53.28 -13.11
N TYR A 386 -17.10 52.34 -12.88
CA TYR A 386 -18.22 52.50 -11.94
C TYR A 386 -17.72 52.74 -10.49
N THR A 387 -16.73 51.99 -10.02
CA THR A 387 -16.13 52.20 -8.70
C THR A 387 -15.54 53.61 -8.58
N HIS A 388 -14.82 54.07 -9.61
CA HIS A 388 -14.24 55.41 -9.63
C HIS A 388 -15.32 56.52 -9.61
N LEU A 389 -16.49 56.30 -10.21
CA LEU A 389 -17.64 57.20 -10.08
C LEU A 389 -18.20 57.22 -8.65
N CYS A 390 -18.23 56.08 -7.97
CA CYS A 390 -18.65 55.98 -6.56
C CYS A 390 -17.69 56.75 -5.65
N GLU A 391 -16.38 56.58 -5.82
CA GLU A 391 -15.35 57.32 -5.05
C GLU A 391 -15.49 58.83 -5.24
N LYS A 392 -15.61 59.27 -6.49
CA LYS A 392 -15.80 60.68 -6.84
C LYS A 392 -17.08 61.24 -6.22
N GLN A 393 -18.18 60.48 -6.24
CA GLN A 393 -19.42 60.86 -5.57
C GLN A 393 -19.24 60.99 -4.06
N ASN A 394 -18.56 60.04 -3.42
CA ASN A 394 -18.26 60.09 -1.98
C ASN A 394 -17.47 61.36 -1.64
N GLU A 395 -16.46 61.73 -2.43
CA GLU A 395 -15.74 63.00 -2.26
C GLU A 395 -16.65 64.24 -2.38
N MET A 396 -17.65 64.19 -3.26
CA MET A 396 -18.64 65.26 -3.43
C MET A 396 -19.62 65.33 -2.25
N MET A 397 -20.05 64.19 -1.73
CA MET A 397 -20.88 64.11 -0.52
C MET A 397 -20.14 64.68 0.69
N ASP A 398 -18.84 64.40 0.82
CA ASP A 398 -17.99 64.99 1.85
C ASP A 398 -17.86 66.52 1.71
N LYS A 399 -17.82 67.04 0.48
CA LYS A 399 -17.84 68.48 0.21
C LYS A 399 -19.20 69.10 0.53
N LEU A 400 -20.30 68.39 0.25
CA LEU A 400 -21.67 68.81 0.56
C LEU A 400 -21.88 68.91 2.08
N ALA A 401 -21.43 67.92 2.84
CA ALA A 401 -21.49 67.92 4.31
C ALA A 401 -20.73 69.09 4.94
N LYS A 402 -19.73 69.64 4.25
CA LYS A 402 -18.96 70.83 4.65
C LYS A 402 -19.61 72.15 4.19
N ASN A 403 -20.87 72.14 3.75
CA ASN A 403 -21.60 73.28 3.17
C ASN A 403 -20.92 73.93 1.94
N LYS A 404 -20.13 73.16 1.18
CA LYS A 404 -19.39 73.65 0.00
C LYS A 404 -19.81 73.00 -1.32
N GLY A 405 -20.78 72.08 -1.30
CA GLY A 405 -21.21 71.32 -2.48
C GLY A 405 -22.55 71.80 -3.04
N ASP A 406 -22.78 71.51 -4.33
CA ASP A 406 -24.08 71.64 -4.98
C ASP A 406 -24.84 70.30 -4.90
N PRO A 407 -26.01 70.22 -4.23
CA PRO A 407 -26.80 68.99 -4.16
C PRO A 407 -27.36 68.53 -5.52
N LYS A 408 -27.42 69.43 -6.51
CA LYS A 408 -27.79 69.05 -7.87
C LYS A 408 -26.70 68.20 -8.53
N ALA A 409 -25.43 68.58 -8.38
CA ALA A 409 -24.30 67.84 -8.92
C ALA A 409 -24.24 66.39 -8.39
N VAL A 410 -24.51 66.18 -7.09
CA VAL A 410 -24.58 64.82 -6.50
C VAL A 410 -25.65 63.96 -7.17
N ARG A 411 -26.82 64.53 -7.46
CA ARG A 411 -27.91 63.82 -8.15
C ARG A 411 -27.57 63.51 -9.61
N ASP A 412 -26.88 64.42 -10.29
CA ASP A 412 -26.44 64.20 -11.67
C ASP A 412 -25.40 63.06 -11.73
N PHE A 413 -24.49 62.97 -10.76
CA PHE A 413 -23.54 61.84 -10.63
C PHE A 413 -24.23 60.51 -10.32
N GLU A 414 -25.26 60.52 -9.46
CA GLU A 414 -26.01 59.30 -9.17
C GLU A 414 -26.75 58.78 -10.41
N LYS A 415 -27.29 59.68 -11.23
CA LYS A 415 -27.88 59.33 -12.53
C LYS A 415 -26.84 58.74 -13.48
N GLU A 416 -25.65 59.34 -13.55
CA GLU A 416 -24.54 58.82 -14.36
C GLU A 416 -24.12 57.41 -13.91
N LYS A 417 -24.02 57.17 -12.59
CA LYS A 417 -23.76 55.84 -12.03
C LYS A 417 -24.84 54.83 -12.42
N TYR A 418 -26.12 55.21 -12.32
CA TYR A 418 -27.22 54.32 -12.69
C TYR A 418 -27.19 53.97 -14.18
N ILE A 419 -26.96 54.96 -15.05
CA ILE A 419 -26.84 54.73 -16.49
C ILE A 419 -25.70 53.74 -16.77
N LEU A 420 -24.53 53.95 -16.17
CA LEU A 420 -23.39 53.05 -16.35
C LEU A 420 -23.67 51.65 -15.76
N ALA A 421 -24.33 51.56 -14.60
CA ALA A 421 -24.68 50.27 -14.00
C ALA A 421 -25.68 49.50 -14.88
N PHE A 422 -26.67 50.18 -15.44
CA PHE A 422 -27.64 49.62 -16.37
C PHE A 422 -26.97 49.19 -17.68
N GLU A 423 -26.05 50.00 -18.22
CA GLU A 423 -25.26 49.67 -19.41
C GLU A 423 -24.43 48.40 -19.19
N ILE A 424 -23.70 48.31 -18.07
CA ILE A 424 -22.92 47.12 -17.70
C ILE A 424 -23.83 45.89 -17.62
N PHE A 425 -25.00 46.03 -16.99
CA PHE A 425 -25.95 44.94 -16.84
C PHE A 425 -26.50 44.49 -18.20
N ALA A 426 -27.04 45.42 -18.99
CA ALA A 426 -27.69 45.13 -20.26
C ALA A 426 -26.71 44.57 -21.31
N GLU A 427 -25.47 45.05 -21.34
CA GLU A 427 -24.49 44.64 -22.36
C GLU A 427 -23.80 43.31 -22.02
N TYR A 428 -23.48 43.08 -20.75
CA TYR A 428 -22.61 41.97 -20.34
C TYR A 428 -23.27 40.91 -19.47
N LEU A 429 -24.40 41.19 -18.83
CA LEU A 429 -25.01 40.27 -17.85
C LEU A 429 -26.40 39.80 -18.25
N ASP A 430 -27.13 40.58 -19.05
CA ASP A 430 -28.42 40.18 -19.59
C ASP A 430 -28.26 39.08 -20.66
N GLU A 431 -28.71 37.87 -20.33
CA GLU A 431 -28.63 36.70 -21.22
C GLU A 431 -29.50 36.85 -22.48
N ASP A 432 -30.59 37.62 -22.39
CA ASP A 432 -31.57 37.73 -23.48
C ASP A 432 -31.21 38.86 -24.47
N ILE A 433 -30.58 39.93 -23.96
CA ILE A 433 -30.38 41.19 -24.71
C ILE A 433 -28.89 41.48 -24.95
N GLY A 434 -27.99 40.97 -24.11
CA GLY A 434 -26.57 41.34 -24.12
C GLY A 434 -25.85 40.97 -25.41
N GLU A 435 -25.02 41.89 -25.91
CA GLU A 435 -24.14 41.63 -27.04
C GLU A 435 -23.02 40.65 -26.65
N TYR A 436 -22.61 40.66 -25.37
CA TYR A 436 -21.49 39.88 -24.86
C TYR A 436 -21.81 39.25 -23.50
N PRO A 437 -22.78 38.31 -23.41
CA PRO A 437 -23.23 37.76 -22.14
C PRO A 437 -22.10 36.98 -21.45
N ILE A 438 -21.76 37.41 -20.24
CA ILE A 438 -20.77 36.80 -19.37
C ILE A 438 -21.46 35.84 -18.42
N LEU A 439 -21.03 34.58 -18.45
CA LEU A 439 -21.51 33.54 -17.55
C LEU A 439 -21.09 33.83 -16.11
N VAL A 440 -22.06 34.11 -15.25
CA VAL A 440 -21.90 34.36 -13.81
C VAL A 440 -22.85 33.48 -13.01
N SER A 441 -22.65 33.36 -11.70
CA SER A 441 -23.58 32.61 -10.85
C SER A 441 -24.98 33.24 -10.88
N GLY A 442 -26.01 32.44 -11.17
CA GLY A 442 -27.40 32.93 -11.25
C GLY A 442 -27.88 33.65 -9.98
N ALA A 443 -27.39 33.26 -8.81
CA ALA A 443 -27.71 33.94 -7.54
C ALA A 443 -27.09 35.35 -7.46
N LEU A 444 -25.89 35.55 -8.02
CA LEU A 444 -25.25 36.86 -8.09
C LEU A 444 -25.93 37.73 -9.14
N HIS A 445 -26.30 37.14 -10.28
CA HIS A 445 -27.07 37.81 -11.33
C HIS A 445 -28.42 38.33 -10.81
N GLU A 446 -29.22 37.48 -10.17
CA GLU A 446 -30.53 37.85 -9.61
C GLU A 446 -30.40 38.90 -8.50
N CYS A 447 -29.40 38.77 -7.62
CA CYS A 447 -29.12 39.76 -6.58
C CYS A 447 -28.76 41.13 -7.16
N LEU A 448 -27.95 41.17 -8.22
CA LEU A 448 -27.61 42.41 -8.92
C LEU A 448 -28.84 43.01 -9.61
N LYS A 449 -29.59 42.20 -10.36
CA LYS A 449 -30.81 42.61 -11.07
C LYS A 449 -31.81 43.27 -10.12
N ASN A 450 -32.14 42.60 -9.02
CA ASN A 450 -33.06 43.13 -8.02
C ASN A 450 -32.58 44.48 -7.45
N ARG A 451 -31.28 44.66 -7.24
CA ARG A 451 -30.73 45.94 -6.76
C ARG A 451 -30.82 47.07 -7.79
N ILE A 452 -30.66 46.75 -9.08
CA ILE A 452 -30.80 47.73 -10.17
C ILE A 452 -32.28 48.10 -10.34
N ASP A 453 -33.17 47.11 -10.32
CA ASP A 453 -34.62 47.30 -10.45
C ASP A 453 -35.20 48.10 -9.27
N ASP A 454 -34.78 47.79 -8.03
CA ASP A 454 -35.20 48.53 -6.83
C ASP A 454 -34.84 50.02 -6.91
N PHE A 455 -33.69 50.34 -7.52
CA PHE A 455 -33.28 51.72 -7.74
C PHE A 455 -34.16 52.42 -8.79
N SER A 456 -34.53 51.72 -9.87
CA SER A 456 -35.44 52.26 -10.89
C SER A 456 -36.81 52.61 -10.33
N ILE A 457 -37.28 51.89 -9.31
CA ILE A 457 -38.58 52.12 -8.68
C ILE A 457 -38.50 53.28 -7.67
N ASN A 458 -37.39 53.40 -6.93
CA ASN A 458 -37.23 54.33 -5.81
C ASN A 458 -36.14 55.40 -6.07
N GLU A 459 -36.17 56.04 -7.24
CA GLU A 459 -35.16 57.00 -7.72
C GLU A 459 -34.90 58.16 -6.73
N ALA A 460 -35.85 58.45 -5.82
CA ALA A 460 -35.76 59.56 -4.88
C ALA A 460 -35.06 59.25 -3.54
N GLU A 461 -34.95 57.98 -3.12
CA GLU A 461 -34.59 57.63 -1.73
C GLU A 461 -33.39 56.68 -1.58
N THR A 462 -32.95 56.03 -2.65
CA THR A 462 -31.88 55.01 -2.61
C THR A 462 -30.63 55.47 -3.36
N TYR A 463 -29.45 55.19 -2.80
CA TYR A 463 -28.16 55.33 -3.49
C TYR A 463 -27.65 53.95 -3.88
N LEU A 464 -27.10 53.83 -5.09
CA LEU A 464 -26.41 52.63 -5.54
C LEU A 464 -25.14 52.43 -4.72
N LYS A 465 -24.99 51.19 -4.23
CA LYS A 465 -23.85 50.79 -3.41
C LYS A 465 -22.56 50.80 -4.24
N GLU A 466 -21.47 51.18 -3.59
CA GLU A 466 -20.12 51.17 -4.18
C GLU A 466 -19.68 49.75 -4.60
N ASN A 467 -20.03 48.75 -3.79
CA ASN A 467 -19.70 47.35 -4.04
C ASN A 467 -20.76 46.60 -4.87
N LEU A 468 -21.51 47.31 -5.72
CA LEU A 468 -22.58 46.69 -6.51
C LEU A 468 -22.07 45.56 -7.41
N PHE A 469 -20.93 45.77 -8.07
CA PHE A 469 -20.33 44.81 -9.00
C PHE A 469 -19.17 44.00 -8.41
N GLU A 470 -18.77 44.25 -7.15
CA GLU A 470 -17.54 43.68 -6.57
C GLU A 470 -17.53 42.15 -6.58
N ASP A 471 -18.66 41.52 -6.22
CA ASP A 471 -18.76 40.06 -6.16
C ASP A 471 -18.73 39.41 -7.55
N ILE A 472 -19.41 40.03 -8.53
CA ILE A 472 -19.42 39.54 -9.92
C ILE A 472 -18.05 39.77 -10.58
N GLN A 473 -17.45 40.94 -10.37
CA GLN A 473 -16.10 41.25 -10.85
C GLN A 473 -15.09 40.22 -10.33
N LYS A 474 -15.15 39.86 -9.04
CA LYS A 474 -14.32 38.81 -8.46
C LYS A 474 -14.59 37.44 -9.06
N GLU A 475 -15.85 37.09 -9.30
CA GLU A 475 -16.20 35.83 -9.95
C GLU A 475 -15.61 35.76 -11.36
N VAL A 476 -15.87 36.76 -12.20
CA VAL A 476 -15.36 36.84 -13.58
C VAL A 476 -13.83 36.84 -13.62
N ALA A 477 -13.18 37.57 -12.71
CA ALA A 477 -11.73 37.55 -12.53
C ALA A 477 -11.19 36.16 -12.16
N MET A 478 -11.91 35.43 -11.29
CA MET A 478 -11.51 34.09 -10.82
C MET A 478 -11.78 32.97 -11.82
N THR A 479 -12.89 33.02 -12.55
CA THR A 479 -13.35 31.95 -13.44
C THR A 479 -12.84 32.10 -14.85
N SER A 480 -12.87 33.32 -15.40
CA SER A 480 -12.76 33.54 -16.85
C SER A 480 -11.45 34.23 -17.23
N LEU A 481 -11.01 35.23 -16.47
CA LEU A 481 -9.79 35.99 -16.79
C LEU A 481 -8.51 35.43 -16.17
N ASN A 482 -8.60 34.55 -15.19
CA ASN A 482 -7.43 34.00 -14.49
C ASN A 482 -6.45 33.30 -15.45
N ASP A 483 -6.98 32.47 -16.36
CA ASP A 483 -6.16 31.74 -17.32
C ASP A 483 -5.51 32.68 -18.36
N LEU A 484 -6.25 33.70 -18.81
CA LEU A 484 -5.72 34.75 -19.69
C LEU A 484 -4.62 35.56 -19.00
N HIS A 485 -4.81 35.95 -17.73
CA HIS A 485 -3.81 36.68 -16.96
C HIS A 485 -2.53 35.87 -16.75
N PHE A 486 -2.68 34.57 -16.50
CA PHE A 486 -1.55 33.67 -16.37
C PHE A 486 -0.74 33.58 -17.68
N LYS A 487 -1.41 33.41 -18.82
CA LYS A 487 -0.76 33.43 -20.14
C LYS A 487 -0.09 34.77 -20.42
N PHE A 488 -0.74 35.88 -20.08
CA PHE A 488 -0.18 37.22 -20.21
C PHE A 488 1.13 37.38 -19.41
N LYS A 489 1.19 36.88 -18.17
CA LYS A 489 2.42 36.90 -17.38
C LYS A 489 3.54 36.10 -18.03
N GLN A 490 3.23 34.93 -18.59
CA GLN A 490 4.22 34.13 -19.33
C GLN A 490 4.72 34.87 -20.58
N PHE A 491 3.80 35.50 -21.32
CA PHE A 491 4.12 36.33 -22.47
C PHE A 491 5.08 37.46 -22.09
N LEU A 492 4.80 38.22 -21.02
CA LEU A 492 5.69 39.28 -20.54
C LEU A 492 7.08 38.76 -20.14
N MET A 493 7.16 37.59 -19.48
CA MET A 493 8.45 36.97 -19.14
C MET A 493 9.23 36.55 -20.39
N ALA A 494 8.56 36.05 -21.42
CA ALA A 494 9.18 35.69 -22.69
C ALA A 494 9.71 36.93 -23.44
N SER A 495 8.90 37.99 -23.53
CA SER A 495 9.30 39.26 -24.15
C SER A 495 10.51 39.89 -23.46
N LYS A 496 10.55 39.87 -22.11
CA LYS A 496 11.71 40.35 -21.35
C LYS A 496 12.98 39.55 -21.66
N LYS A 497 12.88 38.21 -21.78
CA LYS A 497 14.04 37.36 -22.13
C LYS A 497 14.59 37.64 -23.53
N LEU A 498 13.73 37.99 -24.49
CA LEU A 498 14.16 38.34 -25.84
C LEU A 498 14.89 39.69 -25.87
N GLN A 499 14.37 40.70 -25.16
CA GLN A 499 15.02 42.03 -25.09
C GLN A 499 16.43 41.96 -24.50
N VAL A 500 16.65 41.12 -23.47
CA VAL A 500 17.98 40.93 -22.88
C VAL A 500 18.96 40.27 -23.86
N LYS A 501 18.50 39.34 -24.70
CA LYS A 501 19.35 38.68 -25.71
C LYS A 501 19.74 39.58 -26.88
N THR A 502 18.93 40.59 -27.20
CA THR A 502 19.25 41.54 -28.28
C THR A 502 20.24 42.63 -27.83
N GLN A 503 20.41 42.81 -26.53
CA GLN A 503 21.37 43.76 -25.95
C GLN A 503 22.74 43.13 -25.63
N GLN A 504 22.84 41.81 -25.70
CA GLN A 504 24.10 41.05 -25.64
C GLN A 504 24.57 40.75 -27.06
#